data_AF-Q9HDU7-F1
#
_entry.id   AF-Q9HDU7-F1
#
_cell.length_a   1.000
_cell.length_b   1.000
_cell.length_c   1.000
_cell.angle_alpha   90.00
_cell.angle_beta   90.00
_cell.angle_gamma   90.00
#
_symmetry.space_group_name_H-M   'P 1'
#
loop_
_entity.id
_entity.type
_entity.pdbx_description
1 polymer ?
#
loop_
_entity_poly.entity_id
_entity_poly.type
_entity_poly.pdbx_seq_one_letter_code
_entity_poly.pdbx_strand_id
1 'polypeptide(L)'
;MIVQHKTAKIEEDHGLFQPILRPSDISKTTDTKFIQSSPYIEKEHWLDLGTLSVGHYFLSLALQTFVPKDSVRYAHLPYAQAFDIAEIVNLIREYSHKYHKHIPAFSAYIVAFRSVLQPEVQVSPEARHKLAEIDKGSHLEANVSGGLLKYWYGIPDDVFGQNLATCWWTSKESARLGGAGKIHREGLKAVRGWYKNWKIEEYELEVIEGGSSYIFKGLS
;
A
#
# COMPACT_ATOMS: atom_id res chain seq x y z
N MET A 1 5.10 32.57 14.19
CA MET A 1 3.69 32.45 13.78
C MET A 1 3.33 30.98 13.84
N ILE A 2 2.35 30.60 14.66
CA ILE A 2 1.91 29.20 14.79
C ILE A 2 0.97 28.94 13.62
N VAL A 3 1.45 28.29 12.56
CA VAL A 3 0.56 27.69 11.58
C VAL A 3 0.02 26.42 12.22
N GLN A 4 -1.08 26.52 12.96
CA GLN A 4 -1.83 25.34 13.42
C GLN A 4 -2.75 24.92 12.29
N HIS A 5 -2.20 24.33 11.23
CA HIS A 5 -2.98 23.33 10.54
C HIS A 5 -2.82 22.06 11.39
N LYS A 6 -3.94 21.51 11.86
CA LYS A 6 -3.97 20.19 12.48
C LYS A 6 -4.83 19.35 11.55
N THR A 7 -4.28 18.24 11.11
CA THR A 7 -5.00 17.34 10.23
C THR A 7 -6.22 16.80 10.97
N ALA A 8 -7.41 16.96 10.37
CA ALA A 8 -8.64 16.42 10.93
C ALA A 8 -8.52 14.89 11.05
N LYS A 9 -8.68 14.34 12.26
CA LYS A 9 -8.65 12.89 12.46
C LYS A 9 -10.04 12.31 12.16
N ILE A 10 -10.07 11.26 11.34
CA ILE A 10 -11.29 10.55 10.93
C ILE A 10 -11.23 9.10 11.40
N GLU A 11 -12.35 8.37 11.37
CA GLU A 11 -12.40 6.97 11.81
C GLU A 11 -11.49 6.06 10.97
N GLU A 12 -11.34 6.38 9.68
CA GLU A 12 -10.51 5.67 8.71
C GLU A 12 -9.00 5.84 8.99
N ASP A 13 -8.61 6.76 9.88
CA ASP A 13 -7.22 6.91 10.33
C ASP A 13 -6.83 5.86 11.39
N HIS A 14 -7.78 5.08 11.92
CA HIS A 14 -7.54 4.12 12.99
C HIS A 14 -6.76 2.89 12.51
N GLY A 15 -5.75 2.50 13.29
CA GLY A 15 -5.03 1.24 13.08
C GLY A 15 -4.08 1.20 11.88
N LEU A 16 -3.95 2.28 11.09
CA LEU A 16 -3.13 2.30 9.86
C LEU A 16 -1.64 1.96 10.08
N PHE A 17 -1.13 2.16 11.29
CA PHE A 17 0.26 1.86 11.67
C PHE A 17 0.41 0.55 12.46
N GLN A 18 -0.67 -0.21 12.63
CA GLN A 18 -0.62 -1.58 13.14
C GLN A 18 -0.60 -2.54 11.96
N PRO A 19 0.35 -3.48 11.89
CA PRO A 19 0.33 -4.48 10.83
C PRO A 19 -0.87 -5.42 11.02
N ILE A 20 -1.39 -5.95 9.92
CA ILE A 20 -2.47 -6.97 9.94
C ILE A 20 -1.96 -8.22 10.66
N LEU A 21 -0.70 -8.55 10.42
CA LEU A 21 0.00 -9.66 11.06
C LEU A 21 1.37 -9.17 11.53
N ARG A 22 1.76 -9.47 12.77
CA ARG A 22 3.11 -9.15 13.26
C ARG A 22 4.13 -10.11 12.62
N PRO A 23 5.35 -9.66 12.30
CA PRO A 23 6.42 -10.54 11.81
C PRO A 23 6.65 -11.77 12.71
N SER A 24 6.58 -11.61 14.04
CA SER A 24 6.73 -12.70 15.01
C SER A 24 5.60 -13.75 14.97
N ASP A 25 4.48 -13.46 14.30
CA ASP A 25 3.29 -14.30 14.26
C ASP A 25 3.11 -15.03 12.93
N ILE A 26 4.04 -14.92 11.97
CA ILE A 26 3.90 -15.59 10.67
C ILE A 26 3.80 -17.12 10.78
N SER A 27 4.43 -17.72 11.79
CA SER A 27 4.35 -19.15 12.06
C SER A 27 2.92 -19.60 12.37
N LYS A 28 2.08 -18.68 12.87
CA LYS A 28 0.69 -18.92 13.24
C LYS A 28 -0.29 -18.73 12.08
N THR A 29 0.14 -18.28 10.90
CA THR A 29 -0.80 -18.17 9.76
C THR A 29 -1.31 -19.54 9.35
N THR A 30 -2.58 -19.60 9.00
CA THR A 30 -3.23 -20.79 8.45
C THR A 30 -3.39 -20.63 6.94
N ASP A 31 -3.67 -21.74 6.26
CA ASP A 31 -3.97 -21.71 4.84
C ASP A 31 -5.37 -21.13 4.63
N THR A 32 -5.40 -19.88 4.18
CA THR A 32 -6.62 -19.22 3.75
C THR A 32 -6.54 -18.91 2.26
N LYS A 33 -7.69 -18.97 1.59
CA LYS A 33 -7.79 -18.54 0.19
C LYS A 33 -7.77 -17.02 0.05
N PHE A 34 -8.37 -16.32 1.01
CA PHE A 34 -8.50 -14.87 1.02
C PHE A 34 -7.79 -14.27 2.21
N ILE A 35 -7.10 -13.15 2.00
CA ILE A 35 -6.43 -12.39 3.07
C ILE A 35 -6.76 -10.90 2.99
N GLN A 36 -6.75 -10.24 4.15
CA GLN A 36 -6.73 -8.79 4.18
C GLN A 36 -5.37 -8.30 3.66
N SER A 37 -5.40 -7.44 2.65
CA SER A 37 -4.23 -6.85 1.97
C SER A 37 -4.32 -5.32 1.91
N SER A 38 -5.17 -4.70 2.72
CA SER A 38 -5.36 -3.25 2.81
C SER A 38 -5.91 -2.87 4.19
N PRO A 39 -6.01 -1.57 4.53
CA PRO A 39 -6.72 -1.14 5.74
C PRO A 39 -8.21 -1.52 5.79
N TYR A 40 -8.81 -1.88 4.65
CA TYR A 40 -10.23 -2.23 4.57
C TYR A 40 -10.47 -3.67 5.05
N ILE A 41 -11.41 -3.83 5.98
CA ILE A 41 -11.67 -5.10 6.68
C ILE A 41 -12.76 -5.95 6.02
N GLU A 42 -13.58 -5.34 5.16
CA GLU A 42 -14.68 -6.01 4.47
C GLU A 42 -14.15 -7.02 3.44
N LYS A 43 -14.83 -8.16 3.31
CA LYS A 43 -14.34 -9.32 2.54
C LYS A 43 -14.20 -9.03 1.05
N GLU A 44 -14.98 -8.09 0.52
CA GLU A 44 -14.93 -7.63 -0.86
C GLU A 44 -13.58 -6.97 -1.20
N HIS A 45 -12.88 -6.46 -0.20
CA HIS A 45 -11.53 -5.88 -0.31
C HIS A 45 -10.40 -6.89 -0.07
N TRP A 46 -10.71 -8.15 0.23
CA TRP A 46 -9.68 -9.15 0.48
C TRP A 46 -9.07 -9.66 -0.83
N LEU A 47 -7.79 -9.97 -0.78
CA LEU A 47 -7.04 -10.52 -1.90
C LEU A 47 -7.28 -12.03 -2.03
N ASP A 48 -7.63 -12.51 -3.24
CA ASP A 48 -7.68 -13.94 -3.58
C ASP A 48 -6.28 -14.48 -3.89
N LEU A 49 -5.68 -15.19 -2.93
CA LEU A 49 -4.37 -15.81 -3.07
C LEU A 49 -4.34 -16.91 -4.13
N GLY A 50 -5.49 -17.51 -4.47
CA GLY A 50 -5.58 -18.56 -5.49
C GLY A 50 -5.31 -18.09 -6.92
N THR A 51 -5.26 -16.78 -7.14
CA THR A 51 -4.99 -16.17 -8.45
C THR A 51 -3.50 -15.87 -8.68
N LEU A 52 -2.66 -16.07 -7.66
CA LEU A 52 -1.27 -15.61 -7.65
C LEU A 52 -0.27 -16.71 -8.01
N SER A 53 0.81 -16.33 -8.70
CA SER A 53 2.01 -17.18 -8.78
C SER A 53 2.63 -17.37 -7.39
N VAL A 54 3.47 -18.40 -7.21
CA VAL A 54 4.15 -18.69 -5.93
C VAL A 54 4.91 -17.49 -5.35
N GLY A 55 5.66 -16.74 -6.17
CA GLY A 55 6.41 -15.56 -5.70
C GLY A 55 5.48 -14.47 -5.15
N HIS A 56 4.48 -14.09 -5.93
CA HIS A 56 3.44 -13.14 -5.52
C HIS A 56 2.62 -13.61 -4.31
N TYR A 57 2.35 -14.92 -4.18
CA TYR A 57 1.69 -15.50 -3.01
C TYR A 57 2.49 -15.21 -1.73
N PHE A 58 3.80 -15.50 -1.71
CA PHE A 58 4.64 -15.21 -0.55
C PHE A 58 4.81 -13.72 -0.29
N LEU A 59 4.94 -12.91 -1.34
CA LEU A 59 5.01 -11.46 -1.21
C LEU A 59 3.73 -10.90 -0.57
N SER A 60 2.55 -11.35 -0.99
CA SER A 60 1.27 -10.91 -0.41
C SER A 60 1.12 -11.29 1.06
N LEU A 61 1.59 -12.48 1.46
CA LEU A 61 1.63 -12.87 2.87
C LEU A 61 2.60 -11.99 3.67
N ALA A 62 3.82 -11.77 3.17
CA ALA A 62 4.80 -10.88 3.81
C ALA A 62 4.26 -9.45 3.95
N LEU A 63 3.53 -8.94 2.94
CA LEU A 63 2.95 -7.61 2.96
C LEU A 63 1.79 -7.43 3.98
N GLN A 64 1.32 -8.49 4.66
CA GLN A 64 0.44 -8.32 5.82
C GLN A 64 1.15 -7.68 7.02
N THR A 65 2.48 -7.72 7.06
CA THR A 65 3.31 -7.05 8.06
C THR A 65 3.65 -5.60 7.70
N PHE A 66 3.29 -5.16 6.48
CA PHE A 66 3.75 -3.91 5.88
C PHE A 66 3.17 -2.68 6.58
N VAL A 67 4.06 -1.98 7.28
CA VAL A 67 3.88 -0.66 7.89
C VAL A 67 5.17 0.15 7.68
N PRO A 68 5.11 1.49 7.75
CA PRO A 68 6.34 2.30 7.67
C PRO A 68 7.25 2.05 8.88
N LYS A 69 8.57 2.14 8.66
CA LYS A 69 9.60 2.09 9.72
C LYS A 69 9.52 3.28 10.67
N ASP A 70 9.06 4.41 10.16
CA ASP A 70 8.89 5.66 10.91
C ASP A 70 7.45 6.16 10.72
N SER A 71 6.60 5.94 11.72
CA SER A 71 5.19 6.32 11.69
C SER A 71 4.93 7.83 11.67
N VAL A 72 5.97 8.65 11.88
CA VAL A 72 5.87 10.12 11.89
C VAL A 72 6.36 10.72 10.58
N ARG A 73 7.49 10.23 10.05
CA ARG A 73 8.20 10.87 8.93
C ARG A 73 8.09 10.13 7.61
N TYR A 74 7.44 8.97 7.53
CA TYR A 74 7.35 8.15 6.31
C TYR A 74 6.98 8.95 5.04
N ALA A 75 6.07 9.94 5.17
CA ALA A 75 5.61 10.73 4.04
C ALA A 75 6.71 11.62 3.45
N HIS A 76 7.73 11.98 4.24
CA HIS A 76 8.86 12.83 3.87
C HIS A 76 10.12 12.04 3.48
N LEU A 77 10.17 10.74 3.80
CA LEU A 77 11.33 9.90 3.50
C LEU A 77 11.27 9.32 2.07
N PRO A 78 12.41 9.10 1.40
CA PRO A 78 12.47 8.26 0.21
C PRO A 78 11.81 6.89 0.46
N TYR A 79 11.16 6.29 -0.54
CA TYR A 79 10.31 5.11 -0.33
C TYR A 79 11.04 3.94 0.36
N ALA A 80 12.26 3.62 -0.09
CA ALA A 80 13.10 2.57 0.50
C ALA A 80 13.58 2.88 1.95
N GLN A 81 13.51 4.15 2.36
CA GLN A 81 13.78 4.56 3.75
C GLN A 81 12.50 4.59 4.58
N ALA A 82 11.34 4.85 3.98
CA ALA A 82 10.05 4.81 4.65
C ALA A 82 9.62 3.38 5.01
N PHE A 83 9.91 2.39 4.15
CA PHE A 83 9.49 1.00 4.32
C PHE A 83 10.68 0.04 4.41
N ASP A 84 10.49 -1.10 5.07
CA ASP A 84 11.53 -2.13 5.21
C ASP A 84 11.44 -3.20 4.12
N ILE A 85 12.00 -2.90 2.95
CA ILE A 85 11.98 -3.84 1.82
C ILE A 85 12.79 -5.12 2.13
N ALA A 86 13.87 -5.00 2.90
CA ALA A 86 14.71 -6.13 3.27
C ALA A 86 13.94 -7.11 4.16
N GLU A 87 13.17 -6.60 5.12
CA GLU A 87 12.31 -7.42 5.98
C GLU A 87 11.23 -8.14 5.19
N ILE A 88 10.58 -7.47 4.23
CA ILE A 88 9.58 -8.12 3.35
C ILE A 88 10.20 -9.29 2.58
N VAL A 89 11.40 -9.13 2.04
CA VAL A 89 12.12 -10.22 1.35
C VAL A 89 12.56 -11.32 2.33
N ASN A 90 12.91 -10.97 3.57
CA ASN A 90 13.17 -11.95 4.61
C ASN A 90 11.94 -12.81 4.92
N LEU A 91 10.78 -12.19 5.09
CA LEU A 91 9.52 -12.89 5.35
C LEU A 91 9.10 -13.77 4.17
N ILE A 92 9.40 -13.40 2.92
CA ILE A 92 9.18 -14.29 1.76
C ILE A 92 9.97 -15.60 1.91
N ARG A 93 11.23 -15.53 2.38
CA ARG A 93 12.03 -16.74 2.66
C ARG A 93 11.42 -17.56 3.78
N GLU A 94 10.99 -16.93 4.86
CA GLU A 94 10.37 -17.64 5.98
C GLU A 94 9.08 -18.35 5.57
N TYR A 95 8.24 -17.73 4.74
CA TYR A 95 7.06 -18.39 4.16
C TYR A 95 7.44 -19.53 3.21
N SER A 96 8.48 -19.37 2.39
CA SER A 96 8.98 -20.45 1.54
C SER A 96 9.41 -21.68 2.35
N HIS A 97 10.12 -21.47 3.46
CA HIS A 97 10.51 -22.54 4.38
C HIS A 97 9.28 -23.18 5.05
N LYS A 98 8.33 -22.38 5.53
CA LYS A 98 7.09 -22.84 6.16
C LYS A 98 6.26 -23.73 5.23
N TYR A 99 6.13 -23.32 3.96
CA TYR A 99 5.29 -24.00 2.98
C TYR A 99 6.02 -25.02 2.12
N HIS A 100 7.32 -25.24 2.37
CA HIS A 100 8.18 -26.16 1.63
C HIS A 100 8.09 -25.97 0.11
N LYS A 101 8.06 -24.71 -0.32
CA LYS A 101 7.86 -24.31 -1.72
C LYS A 101 8.96 -23.38 -2.15
N HIS A 102 9.53 -23.64 -3.32
CA HIS A 102 10.62 -22.85 -3.88
C HIS A 102 10.16 -21.44 -4.29
N ILE A 103 11.03 -20.45 -4.11
CA ILE A 103 10.80 -19.06 -4.54
C ILE A 103 11.29 -18.92 -5.99
N PRO A 104 10.40 -18.79 -6.99
CA PRO A 104 10.85 -18.48 -8.34
C PRO A 104 11.43 -17.06 -8.40
N ALA A 105 12.22 -16.76 -9.42
CA ALA A 105 12.49 -15.35 -9.75
C ALA A 105 11.18 -14.66 -10.17
N PHE A 106 10.91 -13.47 -9.61
CA PHE A 106 9.72 -12.67 -9.96
C PHE A 106 9.97 -11.20 -9.67
N SER A 107 9.13 -10.33 -10.24
CA SER A 107 9.12 -8.92 -9.89
C SER A 107 7.75 -8.47 -9.41
N ALA A 108 7.73 -7.38 -8.65
CA ALA A 108 6.53 -6.66 -8.25
C ALA A 108 6.70 -5.19 -8.61
N TYR A 109 5.59 -4.60 -9.06
CA TYR A 109 5.51 -3.20 -9.44
C TYR A 109 4.89 -2.38 -8.32
N ILE A 110 5.49 -1.26 -7.97
CA ILE A 110 5.04 -0.45 -6.85
C ILE A 110 4.72 0.95 -7.35
N VAL A 111 3.57 1.47 -6.94
CA VAL A 111 3.16 2.86 -7.15
C VAL A 111 3.10 3.52 -5.79
N ALA A 112 3.71 4.69 -5.64
CA ALA A 112 3.56 5.54 -4.47
C ALA A 112 2.98 6.90 -4.88
N PHE A 113 1.82 7.24 -4.32
CA PHE A 113 1.21 8.55 -4.46
C PHE A 113 1.64 9.42 -3.29
N ARG A 114 2.47 10.43 -3.58
CA ARG A 114 2.86 11.47 -2.62
C ARG A 114 1.95 12.65 -2.81
N SER A 115 1.38 13.17 -1.74
CA SER A 115 0.46 14.30 -1.79
C SER A 115 0.74 15.31 -0.69
N VAL A 116 0.36 16.56 -0.94
CA VAL A 116 0.23 17.62 0.06
C VAL A 116 -1.17 18.20 -0.12
N LEU A 117 -2.02 18.05 0.90
CA LEU A 117 -3.38 18.57 0.86
C LEU A 117 -3.38 20.10 0.90
N GLN A 118 -4.43 20.70 0.32
CA GLN A 118 -4.74 22.09 0.61
C GLN A 118 -5.11 22.24 2.09
N PRO A 119 -4.75 23.35 2.76
CA PRO A 119 -5.05 23.55 4.18
C PRO A 119 -6.54 23.38 4.51
N GLU A 120 -7.45 23.89 3.69
CA GLU A 120 -8.90 23.76 3.88
C GLU A 120 -9.42 22.33 3.77
N VAL A 121 -8.76 21.49 2.97
CA VAL A 121 -9.07 20.04 2.87
C VAL A 121 -8.46 19.28 4.03
N GLN A 122 -7.23 19.63 4.43
CA GLN A 122 -6.50 19.00 5.52
C GLN A 122 -7.26 19.10 6.86
N VAL A 123 -7.85 20.27 7.14
CA VAL A 123 -8.55 20.56 8.39
C VAL A 123 -10.04 20.21 8.38
N SER A 124 -10.62 19.80 7.24
CA SER A 124 -12.04 19.43 7.13
C SER A 124 -12.22 17.92 7.31
N PRO A 125 -12.91 17.47 8.38
CA PRO A 125 -13.31 16.07 8.52
C PRO A 125 -14.14 15.58 7.34
N GLU A 126 -15.04 16.41 6.80
CA GLU A 126 -15.94 16.07 5.70
C GLU A 126 -15.16 15.80 4.41
N ALA A 127 -14.19 16.66 4.08
CA ALA A 127 -13.34 16.46 2.91
C ALA A 127 -12.41 15.25 3.09
N ARG A 128 -11.90 15.02 4.31
CA ARG A 128 -11.10 13.84 4.66
C ARG A 128 -11.90 12.54 4.55
N HIS A 129 -13.14 12.51 5.05
CA HIS A 129 -14.06 11.38 4.85
C HIS A 129 -14.37 11.16 3.36
N LYS A 130 -14.55 12.25 2.58
CA LYS A 130 -14.78 12.09 1.14
C LYS A 130 -13.59 11.50 0.40
N LEU A 131 -12.37 11.87 0.79
CA LEU A 131 -11.15 11.24 0.28
C LEU A 131 -11.14 9.74 0.62
N ALA A 132 -11.45 9.38 1.86
CA ALA A 132 -11.48 7.98 2.29
C ALA A 132 -12.55 7.15 1.56
N GLU A 133 -13.74 7.70 1.32
CA GLU A 133 -14.81 7.05 0.54
C GLU A 133 -14.37 6.77 -0.90
N ILE A 134 -13.77 7.77 -1.57
CA ILE A 134 -13.25 7.64 -2.94
C ILE A 134 -12.12 6.61 -2.99
N ASP A 135 -11.21 6.67 -2.02
CA ASP A 135 -10.08 5.76 -1.93
C ASP A 135 -10.52 4.31 -1.73
N LYS A 136 -11.48 4.08 -0.83
CA LYS A 136 -12.07 2.76 -0.59
C LYS A 136 -12.73 2.20 -1.84
N GLY A 137 -13.54 3.00 -2.53
CA GLY A 137 -14.17 2.58 -3.78
C GLY A 137 -13.14 2.28 -4.89
N SER A 138 -12.09 3.11 -4.98
CA SER A 138 -10.99 2.94 -5.93
C SER A 138 -10.20 1.65 -5.65
N HIS A 139 -9.94 1.36 -4.38
CA HIS A 139 -9.31 0.12 -3.94
C HIS A 139 -10.14 -1.11 -4.31
N LEU A 140 -11.47 -1.08 -4.10
CA LEU A 140 -12.34 -2.20 -4.51
C LEU A 140 -12.24 -2.47 -6.00
N GLU A 141 -12.30 -1.42 -6.82
CA GLU A 141 -12.18 -1.54 -8.27
C GLU A 141 -10.81 -2.09 -8.71
N ALA A 142 -9.73 -1.65 -8.06
CA ALA A 142 -8.39 -2.20 -8.27
C ALA A 142 -8.29 -3.69 -7.88
N ASN A 143 -8.89 -4.09 -6.76
CA ASN A 143 -8.92 -5.48 -6.31
C ASN A 143 -9.68 -6.37 -7.31
N VAL A 144 -10.83 -5.90 -7.80
CA VAL A 144 -11.64 -6.59 -8.82
C VAL A 144 -10.91 -6.68 -10.17
N SER A 145 -10.14 -5.66 -10.55
CA SER A 145 -9.33 -5.67 -11.78
C SER A 145 -8.23 -6.74 -11.75
N GLY A 146 -7.81 -7.19 -10.57
CA GLY A 146 -6.79 -8.21 -10.38
C GLY A 146 -5.34 -7.69 -10.44
N GLY A 147 -4.45 -8.44 -9.79
CA GLY A 147 -3.02 -8.14 -9.73
C GLY A 147 -2.59 -7.14 -8.65
N LEU A 148 -3.52 -6.53 -7.90
CA LEU A 148 -3.19 -5.78 -6.69
C LEU A 148 -2.80 -6.75 -5.56
N LEU A 149 -1.62 -6.55 -4.96
CA LEU A 149 -1.05 -7.43 -3.91
C LEU A 149 -1.19 -6.83 -2.51
N LYS A 150 -1.04 -5.51 -2.40
CA LYS A 150 -1.12 -4.74 -1.16
C LYS A 150 -1.50 -3.31 -1.46
N TYR A 151 -2.37 -2.75 -0.64
CA TYR A 151 -2.59 -1.32 -0.55
C TYR A 151 -2.35 -0.82 0.87
N TRP A 152 -1.77 0.38 1.00
CA TRP A 152 -1.55 1.05 2.28
C TRP A 152 -1.59 2.57 2.08
N TYR A 153 -2.17 3.29 3.05
CA TYR A 153 -2.09 4.74 3.14
C TYR A 153 -1.82 5.17 4.56
N GLY A 154 -1.18 6.33 4.70
CA GLY A 154 -0.96 6.96 5.99
C GLY A 154 -1.93 8.12 6.26
N ILE A 155 -1.62 8.91 7.28
CA ILE A 155 -2.38 10.11 7.68
C ILE A 155 -1.61 11.36 7.26
N PRO A 156 -2.23 12.36 6.61
CA PRO A 156 -1.56 13.63 6.31
C PRO A 156 -0.92 14.25 7.57
N ASP A 157 0.34 14.67 7.48
CA ASP A 157 1.04 15.28 8.60
C ASP A 157 0.38 16.61 9.00
N ASP A 158 0.46 16.99 10.28
CA ASP A 158 -0.21 18.19 10.77
C ASP A 158 0.38 19.47 10.18
N VAL A 159 1.69 19.52 9.93
CA VAL A 159 2.38 20.76 9.55
C VAL A 159 2.08 21.17 8.11
N PHE A 160 2.13 20.21 7.18
CA PHE A 160 2.01 20.48 5.75
C PHE A 160 0.82 19.81 5.08
N GLY A 161 0.19 18.82 5.71
CA GLY A 161 -0.80 17.96 5.05
C GLY A 161 -0.16 17.00 4.06
N GLN A 162 1.13 16.68 4.21
CA GLN A 162 1.86 15.74 3.39
C GLN A 162 1.50 14.30 3.75
N ASN A 163 1.24 13.47 2.75
CA ASN A 163 0.94 12.06 2.94
C ASN A 163 1.61 11.17 1.88
N LEU A 164 1.56 9.88 2.13
CA LEU A 164 1.89 8.83 1.18
C LEU A 164 0.78 7.77 1.20
N ALA A 165 0.36 7.34 0.01
CA ALA A 165 -0.33 6.09 -0.23
C ALA A 165 0.49 5.24 -1.20
N THR A 166 0.39 3.92 -1.12
CA THR A 166 1.15 3.01 -1.98
C THR A 166 0.43 1.71 -2.26
N CYS A 167 0.60 1.24 -3.50
CA CYS A 167 0.06 -0.01 -3.99
C CYS A 167 1.20 -0.88 -4.54
N TRP A 168 1.16 -2.17 -4.22
CA TRP A 168 2.01 -3.20 -4.79
C TRP A 168 1.21 -4.04 -5.77
N TRP A 169 1.77 -4.33 -6.93
CA TRP A 169 1.12 -5.00 -8.04
C TRP A 169 2.00 -6.12 -8.60
N THR A 170 1.38 -7.11 -9.22
CA THR A 170 2.09 -8.19 -9.95
C THR A 170 2.83 -7.68 -11.19
N SER A 171 2.41 -6.54 -11.76
CA SER A 171 3.03 -5.94 -12.94
C SER A 171 2.61 -4.49 -13.15
N LYS A 172 3.37 -3.75 -13.98
CA LYS A 172 2.99 -2.40 -14.44
C LYS A 172 1.65 -2.41 -15.18
N GLU A 173 1.36 -3.47 -15.94
CA GLU A 173 0.11 -3.57 -16.68
C GLU A 173 -1.09 -3.77 -15.75
N SER A 174 -0.95 -4.60 -14.71
CA SER A 174 -1.98 -4.74 -13.67
C SER A 174 -2.24 -3.41 -12.96
N ALA A 175 -1.19 -2.65 -12.63
CA ALA A 175 -1.34 -1.32 -12.04
C ALA A 175 -2.08 -0.35 -12.98
N ARG A 176 -1.76 -0.37 -14.28
CA ARG A 176 -2.43 0.44 -15.30
C ARG A 176 -3.92 0.10 -15.41
N LEU A 177 -4.25 -1.19 -15.46
CA LEU A 177 -5.64 -1.65 -15.56
C LEU A 177 -6.44 -1.31 -14.29
N GLY A 178 -5.87 -1.56 -13.11
CA GLY A 178 -6.52 -1.27 -11.84
C GLY A 178 -6.71 0.22 -11.56
N GLY A 179 -5.80 1.07 -12.02
CA GLY A 179 -5.91 2.53 -11.94
C GLY A 179 -6.79 3.17 -13.03
N ALA A 180 -7.23 2.41 -14.03
CA ALA A 180 -8.02 2.92 -15.15
C ALA A 180 -9.53 2.94 -14.86
N GLY A 181 -9.96 2.54 -13.67
CA GLY A 181 -11.35 2.35 -13.30
C GLY A 181 -12.26 3.60 -13.27
N LYS A 182 -13.58 3.41 -13.28
CA LYS A 182 -14.59 4.49 -13.20
C LYS A 182 -14.48 5.25 -11.89
N ILE A 183 -14.33 4.58 -10.76
CA ILE A 183 -14.27 5.22 -9.44
C ILE A 183 -12.96 6.01 -9.33
N HIS A 184 -11.84 5.46 -9.79
CA HIS A 184 -10.58 6.21 -9.89
C HIS A 184 -10.74 7.48 -10.74
N ARG A 185 -11.32 7.38 -11.94
CA ARG A 185 -11.50 8.53 -12.84
C ARG A 185 -12.45 9.59 -12.27
N GLU A 186 -13.56 9.18 -11.67
CA GLU A 186 -14.53 10.10 -11.06
C GLU A 186 -13.99 10.71 -9.76
N GLY A 187 -13.27 9.91 -8.98
CA GLY A 187 -12.56 10.34 -7.77
C GLY A 187 -11.55 11.43 -8.06
N LEU A 188 -10.65 11.21 -9.02
CA LEU A 188 -9.65 12.20 -9.45
C LEU A 188 -10.29 13.50 -9.95
N LYS A 189 -11.47 13.42 -10.59
CA LYS A 189 -12.24 14.62 -10.98
C LYS A 189 -12.85 15.32 -9.77
N ALA A 190 -13.42 14.57 -8.83
CA ALA A 190 -14.09 15.11 -7.65
C ALA A 190 -13.13 15.84 -6.70
N VAL A 191 -11.93 15.30 -6.53
CA VAL A 191 -10.89 15.86 -5.64
C VAL A 191 -9.93 16.78 -6.39
N ARG A 192 -10.29 17.18 -7.62
CA ARG A 192 -9.46 18.07 -8.44
C ARG A 192 -9.28 19.40 -7.70
N GLY A 193 -8.02 19.76 -7.43
CA GLY A 193 -7.67 20.99 -6.73
C GLY A 193 -7.55 20.85 -5.20
N TRP A 194 -7.84 19.67 -4.64
CA TRP A 194 -7.71 19.39 -3.20
C TRP A 194 -6.26 19.16 -2.75
N TYR A 195 -5.37 18.95 -3.71
CA TYR A 195 -3.94 18.80 -3.47
C TYR A 195 -3.22 20.07 -3.88
N LYS A 196 -2.45 20.64 -2.96
CA LYS A 196 -1.47 21.70 -3.25
C LYS A 196 -0.40 21.20 -4.21
N ASN A 197 0.09 19.99 -3.98
CA ASN A 197 0.92 19.26 -4.91
C ASN A 197 0.69 17.75 -4.75
N TRP A 198 1.01 17.01 -5.79
CA TRP A 198 1.08 15.57 -5.74
C TRP A 198 2.06 15.06 -6.79
N LYS A 199 2.60 13.87 -6.59
CA LYS A 199 3.41 13.15 -7.57
C LYS A 199 3.22 11.65 -7.42
N ILE A 200 3.39 10.95 -8.55
CA ILE A 200 3.50 9.50 -8.58
C ILE A 200 4.97 9.13 -8.64
N GLU A 201 5.38 8.22 -7.79
CA GLU A 201 6.67 7.54 -7.85
C GLU A 201 6.41 6.08 -8.24
N GLU A 202 7.19 5.57 -9.18
CA GLU A 202 7.10 4.18 -9.64
C GLU A 202 8.36 3.44 -9.20
N TYR A 203 8.22 2.20 -8.72
CA TYR A 203 9.34 1.36 -8.32
C TYR A 203 9.14 -0.08 -8.79
N GLU A 204 10.22 -0.84 -8.84
CA GLU A 204 10.19 -2.28 -9.09
C GLU A 204 11.03 -2.99 -8.02
N LEU A 205 10.45 -4.05 -7.44
CA LEU A 205 11.16 -5.05 -6.65
C LEU A 205 11.37 -6.28 -7.52
N GLU A 206 12.62 -6.66 -7.78
CA GLU A 206 12.96 -7.95 -8.37
C GLU A 206 13.53 -8.86 -7.28
N VAL A 207 12.88 -9.99 -7.04
CA VAL A 207 13.36 -11.01 -6.10
C VAL A 207 14.06 -12.11 -6.90
N ILE A 208 15.33 -12.36 -6.58
CA ILE A 208 16.13 -13.38 -7.24
C ILE A 208 15.68 -14.76 -6.78
N GLU A 209 15.85 -15.77 -7.63
CA GLU A 209 15.52 -17.16 -7.35
C GLU A 209 16.05 -17.62 -5.96
N GLY A 210 15.19 -18.33 -5.22
CA GLY A 210 15.43 -18.71 -3.83
C GLY A 210 15.33 -17.58 -2.80
N GLY A 211 15.05 -16.33 -3.20
CA GLY A 211 14.96 -15.17 -2.31
C GLY A 211 16.30 -14.76 -1.67
N SER A 212 17.41 -15.20 -2.26
CA SER A 212 18.77 -14.99 -1.74
C SER A 212 19.23 -13.53 -1.80
N SER A 213 18.74 -12.79 -2.80
CA SER A 213 18.96 -11.36 -2.97
C SER A 213 17.77 -10.73 -3.68
N TYR A 214 17.75 -9.40 -3.74
CA TYR A 214 16.74 -8.64 -4.44
C TYR A 214 17.33 -7.34 -5.00
N ILE A 215 16.68 -6.79 -6.01
CA ILE A 215 16.95 -5.45 -6.54
C ILE A 215 15.70 -4.61 -6.30
N PHE A 216 15.86 -3.46 -5.63
CA PHE A 216 14.79 -2.48 -5.48
C PHE A 216 15.21 -1.18 -6.16
N LYS A 217 14.47 -0.75 -7.18
CA LYS A 217 14.83 0.40 -8.01
C LYS A 217 13.63 1.32 -8.22
N GLY A 218 13.90 2.64 -8.25
CA GLY A 218 12.93 3.62 -8.75
C GLY A 218 12.90 3.59 -10.28
N LEU A 219 11.71 3.76 -10.84
CA LEU A 219 11.47 3.88 -12.27
C LEU A 219 11.21 5.36 -12.57
N SER A 220 12.01 5.91 -13.49
CA SER A 220 11.97 7.33 -13.89
C SER A 220 10.80 7.64 -14.82
#